data_AF-A0A6M2BW00-F1
#
_entry.id   AF-A0A6M2BW00-F1
#
_cell.length_a   1.000
_cell.length_b   1.000
_cell.length_c   1.000
_cell.angle_alpha   90.00
_cell.angle_beta   90.00
_cell.angle_gamma   90.00
#
_symmetry.space_group_name_H-M   'P 1'
#
loop_
_entity.id
_entity.type
_entity.pdbx_description
1 polymer ?
#
loop_
_entity_poly.entity_id
_entity_poly.type
_entity_poly.pdbx_seq_one_letter_code
_entity_poly.pdbx_strand_id
1 'polypeptide(L)'
;MTYPDDCLQTLVSQWWISHPEQKLCRGALIWTFAPHVDQVPYTFSPIGRTDPTSHQQADVKVAPLSVSQPLKQTQLPVAAMPLNRGEVWAAYRAKIRPCLVLSEDCPRVDRKLTQGMPNHASAPTMLVAPYYGAEKTARRAGYNQAFVDRIRHCEYPQYLWDKLPLDGSDESILRLDHMQPIGCHYNSHRVCEFRLSDEALEIVDTMLDWTLKGKLPDGHDVLEFRRMMKEAFP
;
A
#
# COMPACT_ATOMS: atom_id res chain seq x y z
N MET A 1 -20.22 0.78 -14.26
CA MET A 1 -19.18 -0.26 -14.40
C MET A 1 -19.88 -1.60 -14.20
N THR A 2 -19.51 -2.64 -14.97
CA THR A 2 -20.17 -3.95 -14.89
C THR A 2 -19.20 -4.97 -14.32
N TYR A 3 -19.64 -5.67 -13.29
CA TYR A 3 -18.90 -6.73 -12.62
C TYR A 3 -19.43 -8.11 -13.05
N PRO A 4 -18.58 -9.15 -13.08
CA PRO A 4 -19.01 -10.54 -13.22
C PRO A 4 -19.90 -10.97 -12.04
N ASP A 5 -20.70 -12.02 -12.25
CA ASP A 5 -21.58 -12.56 -11.21
C ASP A 5 -20.84 -13.36 -10.11
N ASP A 6 -19.56 -13.67 -10.33
CA ASP A 6 -18.73 -14.52 -9.47
C ASP A 6 -17.73 -13.72 -8.62
N CYS A 7 -18.09 -12.51 -8.17
CA CYS A 7 -17.22 -11.65 -7.37
C CYS A 7 -17.95 -10.94 -6.22
N LEU A 8 -17.22 -10.48 -5.20
CA LEU A 8 -17.82 -9.82 -4.02
C LEU A 8 -18.63 -8.57 -4.34
N GLN A 9 -18.32 -7.91 -5.46
CA GLN A 9 -19.02 -6.71 -5.90
C GLN A 9 -20.51 -6.94 -6.14
N THR A 10 -20.95 -8.19 -6.32
CA THR A 10 -22.37 -8.54 -6.46
C THR A 10 -23.14 -8.49 -5.14
N LEU A 11 -22.45 -8.42 -3.99
CA LEU A 11 -23.06 -8.35 -2.67
C LEU A 11 -23.56 -6.93 -2.33
N VAL A 12 -23.20 -5.92 -3.14
CA VAL A 12 -23.51 -4.52 -2.88
C VAL A 12 -24.10 -3.84 -4.12
N SER A 13 -24.80 -2.74 -3.91
CA SER A 13 -25.49 -2.01 -4.99
C SER A 13 -24.52 -1.23 -5.88
N GLN A 14 -23.52 -0.60 -5.28
CA GLN A 14 -22.49 0.19 -5.96
C GLN A 14 -21.15 -0.10 -5.29
N TRP A 15 -20.12 -0.36 -6.09
CA TRP A 15 -18.77 -0.57 -5.56
C TRP A 15 -17.99 0.75 -5.46
N TRP A 16 -17.76 1.40 -6.61
CA TRP A 16 -17.12 2.71 -6.71
C TRP A 16 -18.16 3.82 -6.89
N ILE A 17 -18.00 4.92 -6.16
CA ILE A 17 -18.81 6.14 -6.28
C ILE A 17 -17.92 7.35 -6.61
N SER A 18 -18.53 8.36 -7.22
CA SER A 18 -17.86 9.63 -7.53
C SER A 18 -17.48 10.35 -6.24
N HIS A 19 -16.27 10.90 -6.22
CA HIS A 19 -15.70 11.67 -5.11
C HIS A 19 -15.00 12.93 -5.64
N PRO A 20 -15.77 13.90 -6.17
CA PRO A 20 -15.22 15.05 -6.90
C PRO A 20 -14.43 16.01 -6.00
N GLU A 21 -14.68 15.98 -4.69
CA GLU A 21 -13.96 16.82 -3.72
C GLU A 21 -12.50 16.42 -3.58
N GLN A 22 -12.14 15.18 -3.97
CA GLN A 22 -10.78 14.63 -3.86
C GLN A 22 -10.18 14.80 -2.45
N LYS A 23 -11.04 14.87 -1.43
CA LYS A 23 -10.63 14.92 -0.03
C LYS A 23 -10.10 13.56 0.37
N LEU A 24 -8.95 13.51 1.02
CA LEU A 24 -8.45 12.27 1.59
C LEU A 24 -9.44 11.77 2.65
N CYS A 25 -9.93 10.54 2.49
CA CYS A 25 -10.82 9.87 3.43
C CYS A 25 -10.66 8.35 3.31
N ARG A 26 -11.19 7.61 4.29
CA ARG A 26 -11.27 6.14 4.23
C ARG A 26 -12.08 5.73 2.99
N GLY A 27 -11.61 4.69 2.29
CA GLY A 27 -12.20 4.21 1.05
C GLY A 27 -11.82 5.03 -0.19
N ALA A 28 -11.10 6.15 -0.05
CA ALA A 28 -10.63 6.93 -1.19
C ALA A 28 -9.57 6.15 -2.00
N LEU A 29 -9.65 6.29 -3.32
CA LEU A 29 -8.63 5.80 -4.24
C LEU A 29 -7.54 6.88 -4.39
N ILE A 30 -6.28 6.50 -4.21
CA ILE A 30 -5.14 7.42 -4.30
C ILE A 30 -4.03 6.84 -5.17
N TRP A 31 -3.14 7.70 -5.67
CA TRP A 31 -1.84 7.30 -6.20
C TRP A 31 -0.76 7.57 -5.17
N THR A 32 0.08 6.58 -4.86
CA THR A 32 1.22 6.74 -3.95
C THR A 32 2.35 5.76 -4.30
N PHE A 33 3.52 5.93 -3.70
CA PHE A 33 4.65 5.01 -3.85
C PHE A 33 4.43 3.74 -3.00
N ALA A 34 4.26 2.61 -3.67
CA ALA A 34 4.24 1.30 -3.04
C ALA A 34 5.63 0.63 -3.20
N PRO A 35 6.28 0.21 -2.11
CA PRO A 35 7.53 -0.52 -2.16
C PRO A 35 7.33 -1.91 -2.77
N HIS A 36 8.39 -2.43 -3.38
CA HIS A 36 8.50 -3.85 -3.66
C HIS A 36 8.85 -4.57 -2.36
N VAL A 37 8.04 -5.56 -1.96
CA VAL A 37 8.20 -6.27 -0.67
C VAL A 37 9.07 -7.52 -0.76
N ASP A 38 9.32 -8.02 -1.98
CA ASP A 38 10.11 -9.21 -2.27
C ASP A 38 11.63 -8.97 -2.29
N GLN A 39 12.07 -7.78 -1.87
CA GLN A 39 13.47 -7.38 -1.88
C GLN A 39 14.02 -7.25 -0.46
N VAL A 40 15.29 -7.63 -0.29
CA VAL A 40 16.07 -7.19 0.86
C VAL A 40 16.29 -5.68 0.71
N PRO A 41 15.99 -4.84 1.71
CA PRO A 41 16.28 -3.42 1.65
C PRO A 41 17.76 -3.17 1.35
N TYR A 42 18.08 -2.06 0.71
CA TYR A 42 19.45 -1.61 0.53
C TYR A 42 19.85 -0.64 1.64
N THR A 43 21.15 -0.49 1.84
CA THR A 43 21.74 0.58 2.63
C THR A 43 22.75 1.37 1.83
N PHE A 44 22.87 2.64 2.18
CA PHE A 44 23.85 3.57 1.59
C PHE A 44 24.95 3.83 2.61
N SER A 45 26.18 3.48 2.24
CA SER A 45 27.38 3.84 2.99
C SER A 45 28.17 4.88 2.21
N PRO A 46 28.28 6.13 2.68
CA PRO A 46 29.18 7.11 2.08
C PRO A 46 30.60 6.56 2.04
N ILE A 47 31.24 6.63 0.87
CA ILE A 47 32.64 6.23 0.64
C ILE A 47 33.51 7.40 0.20
N GLY A 48 32.92 8.56 -0.13
CA GLY A 48 33.64 9.77 -0.52
C GLY A 48 32.70 10.92 -0.80
N ARG A 49 33.26 12.01 -1.34
CA ARG A 49 32.52 13.15 -1.90
C ARG A 49 32.98 13.35 -3.33
N THR A 50 32.02 13.56 -4.23
CA THR A 50 32.29 13.86 -5.64
C THR A 50 33.03 15.19 -5.81
N ASP A 51 32.74 16.17 -4.94
CA ASP A 51 33.47 17.43 -4.80
C ASP A 51 33.84 17.62 -3.31
N PRO A 52 35.13 17.72 -2.94
CA PRO A 52 35.57 17.91 -1.56
C PRO A 52 34.98 19.14 -0.86
N THR A 53 34.62 20.18 -1.63
CA THR A 53 34.10 21.46 -1.14
C THR A 53 32.57 21.52 -1.06
N SER A 54 31.87 20.58 -1.70
CA SER A 54 30.41 20.50 -1.67
C SER A 54 29.93 19.50 -0.62
N HIS A 55 28.99 19.94 0.23
CA HIS A 55 28.38 19.08 1.25
C HIS A 55 27.04 18.45 0.80
N GLN A 56 26.65 18.68 -0.46
CA GLN A 56 25.34 18.25 -0.98
C GLN A 56 25.38 16.91 -1.73
N GLN A 57 26.58 16.42 -2.07
CA GLN A 57 26.76 15.22 -2.87
C GLN A 57 27.73 14.26 -2.16
N ALA A 58 27.49 12.96 -2.30
CA ALA A 58 28.35 11.92 -1.76
C ALA A 58 28.38 10.72 -2.71
N ASP A 59 29.56 10.13 -2.85
CA ASP A 59 29.69 8.83 -3.49
C ASP A 59 29.29 7.78 -2.46
N VAL A 60 28.31 6.94 -2.80
CA VAL A 60 27.76 5.93 -1.90
C VAL A 60 28.02 4.52 -2.42
N LYS A 61 28.41 3.65 -1.51
CA LYS A 61 28.35 2.20 -1.73
C LYS A 61 26.95 1.73 -1.37
N VAL A 62 26.28 1.11 -2.35
CA VAL A 62 25.00 0.43 -2.16
C VAL A 62 25.27 -1.02 -1.80
N ALA A 63 24.66 -1.51 -0.73
CA ALA A 63 24.75 -2.91 -0.31
C ALA A 63 23.41 -3.39 0.25
N PRO A 64 23.13 -4.70 0.27
CA PRO A 64 21.98 -5.24 1.00
C PRO A 64 22.06 -4.89 2.49
N LEU A 65 20.92 -4.54 3.09
CA LEU A 65 20.78 -4.25 4.51
C LEU A 65 20.23 -5.50 5.22
N SER A 66 21.08 -6.15 6.01
CA SER A 66 20.66 -7.26 6.87
C SER A 66 20.44 -6.79 8.31
N VAL A 67 19.37 -7.26 8.94
CA VAL A 67 19.09 -7.05 10.37
C VAL A 67 20.20 -7.62 11.26
N SER A 68 20.86 -8.70 10.81
CA SER A 68 21.95 -9.33 11.56
C SER A 68 23.31 -8.64 11.39
N GLN A 69 23.41 -7.67 10.48
CA GLN A 69 24.67 -7.00 10.20
C GLN A 69 24.94 -5.92 11.26
N PRO A 70 26.17 -5.85 11.82
CA PRO A 70 26.54 -4.74 12.70
C PRO A 70 26.39 -3.40 11.98
N LEU A 71 25.69 -2.46 12.62
CA LEU A 71 25.51 -1.11 12.08
C LEU A 71 26.87 -0.40 12.07
N LYS A 72 27.39 -0.12 10.87
CA LYS A 72 28.66 0.61 10.71
C LYS A 72 28.36 2.10 10.64
N GLN A 73 28.90 2.86 11.59
CA GLN A 73 28.91 4.30 11.47
C GLN A 73 29.97 4.72 10.45
N THR A 74 29.56 5.45 9.43
CA THR A 74 30.51 6.12 8.54
C THR A 74 31.13 7.30 9.29
N GLN A 75 32.45 7.47 9.18
CA GLN A 75 33.14 8.64 9.74
C GLN A 75 33.15 9.83 8.76
N LEU A 76 32.57 9.68 7.57
CA LEU A 76 32.52 10.76 6.59
C LEU A 76 31.39 11.74 6.94
N PRO A 77 31.70 13.02 7.22
CA PRO A 77 30.67 14.00 7.53
C PRO A 77 29.99 14.43 6.24
N VAL A 78 28.89 13.79 5.88
CA VAL A 78 28.00 14.21 4.79
C VAL A 78 26.78 14.88 5.43
N ALA A 79 26.77 16.21 5.46
CA ALA A 79 25.70 16.98 6.10
C ALA A 79 24.32 16.73 5.48
N ALA A 80 24.28 16.35 4.20
CA ALA A 80 23.04 15.99 3.49
C ALA A 80 22.47 14.62 3.90
N MET A 81 23.23 13.76 4.59
CA MET A 81 22.82 12.41 4.99
C MET A 81 23.11 12.14 6.49
N PRO A 82 22.61 12.98 7.41
CA PRO A 82 22.89 12.80 8.84
C PRO A 82 22.24 11.52 9.35
N LEU A 83 22.94 10.80 10.23
CA LEU A 83 22.45 9.63 10.95
C LEU A 83 22.79 9.78 12.44
N ASN A 84 21.83 9.53 13.31
CA ASN A 84 22.08 9.38 14.73
C ASN A 84 22.67 8.00 15.04
N ARG A 85 23.12 7.81 16.29
CA ARG A 85 23.62 6.52 16.76
C ARG A 85 22.52 5.45 16.64
N GLY A 86 22.84 4.35 15.95
CA GLY A 86 21.90 3.24 15.73
C GLY A 86 20.99 3.42 14.51
N GLU A 87 21.09 4.54 13.78
CA GLU A 87 20.36 4.74 12.53
C GLU A 87 21.19 4.28 11.33
N VAL A 88 20.47 3.83 10.29
CA VAL A 88 21.03 3.54 8.97
C VAL A 88 20.10 4.08 7.91
N TRP A 89 20.67 4.46 6.76
CA TRP A 89 19.86 4.69 5.57
C TRP A 89 19.38 3.35 5.04
N ALA A 90 18.06 3.19 4.99
CA ALA A 90 17.40 2.11 4.28
C ALA A 90 16.78 2.64 2.98
N ALA A 91 16.91 1.87 1.91
CA ALA A 91 16.33 2.21 0.62
C ALA A 91 15.69 0.99 -0.03
N TYR A 92 14.63 1.23 -0.78
CA TYR A 92 13.85 0.20 -1.44
C TYR A 92 13.38 0.70 -2.79
N ARG A 93 13.24 -0.21 -3.76
CA ARG A 93 12.53 0.11 -4.99
C ARG A 93 11.06 0.32 -4.67
N ALA A 94 10.49 1.40 -5.19
CA ALA A 94 9.07 1.68 -5.11
C ALA A 94 8.49 2.02 -6.49
N LYS A 95 7.18 1.88 -6.64
CA LYS A 95 6.45 2.21 -7.86
C LYS A 95 5.19 3.00 -7.49
N ILE A 96 4.85 4.02 -8.27
CA ILE A 96 3.57 4.71 -8.14
C ILE A 96 2.45 3.73 -8.51
N ARG A 97 1.51 3.50 -7.58
CA ARG A 97 0.40 2.56 -7.73
C ARG A 97 -0.90 3.18 -7.22
N PRO A 98 -2.06 2.75 -7.77
CA PRO A 98 -3.33 3.02 -7.13
C PRO A 98 -3.33 2.28 -5.78
N CYS A 99 -3.80 2.93 -4.73
CA CYS A 99 -3.96 2.35 -3.41
C CYS A 99 -5.31 2.76 -2.83
N LEU A 100 -5.90 1.87 -2.03
CA LEU A 100 -7.08 2.16 -1.24
C LEU A 100 -6.66 2.71 0.13
N VAL A 101 -7.27 3.81 0.56
CA VAL A 101 -7.08 4.34 1.92
C VAL A 101 -7.89 3.50 2.91
N LEU A 102 -7.19 2.87 3.85
CA LEU A 102 -7.80 2.00 4.87
C LEU A 102 -7.98 2.70 6.21
N SER A 103 -7.17 3.69 6.58
CA SER A 103 -7.37 4.41 7.84
C SER A 103 -8.45 5.49 7.70
N GLU A 104 -9.13 5.78 8.81
CA GLU A 104 -9.85 7.05 8.94
C GLU A 104 -8.86 8.24 8.98
N ASP A 105 -9.37 9.47 8.97
CA ASP A 105 -8.64 10.75 8.92
C ASP A 105 -7.27 10.70 9.62
N CYS A 106 -6.29 11.42 9.08
CA CYS A 106 -4.96 11.59 9.66
C CYS A 106 -4.97 12.66 10.78
N PRO A 107 -5.33 12.39 12.05
CA PRO A 107 -5.43 13.44 13.05
C PRO A 107 -4.06 14.08 13.27
N ARG A 108 -4.06 15.40 13.32
CA ARG A 108 -2.86 16.15 13.71
C ARG A 108 -2.88 16.38 15.21
N VAL A 109 -1.76 16.10 15.86
CA VAL A 109 -1.55 16.48 17.27
C VAL A 109 -1.56 18.01 17.37
N ASP A 110 -2.15 18.56 18.43
CA ASP A 110 -2.12 20.00 18.70
C ASP A 110 -0.68 20.52 18.65
N ARG A 111 -0.47 21.54 17.82
CA ARG A 111 0.85 22.15 17.60
C ARG A 111 1.49 22.63 18.90
N LYS A 112 0.69 23.09 19.87
CA LYS A 112 1.20 23.52 21.19
C LYS A 112 1.86 22.38 21.96
N LEU A 113 1.34 21.17 21.84
CA LEU A 113 1.91 19.98 22.50
C LEU A 113 3.17 19.47 21.79
N THR A 114 3.31 19.75 20.49
CA THR A 114 4.47 19.31 19.69
C THR A 114 5.64 20.30 19.68
N GLN A 115 5.51 21.46 20.34
CA GLN A 115 6.52 22.49 20.30
C GLN A 115 7.83 22.00 20.94
N GLY A 116 8.94 22.09 20.18
CA GLY A 116 10.25 21.61 20.61
C GLY A 116 10.52 20.12 20.37
N MET A 117 9.53 19.36 19.89
CA MET A 117 9.71 17.96 19.49
C MET A 117 10.18 17.83 18.04
N PRO A 118 10.91 16.76 17.69
CA PRO A 118 11.17 16.43 16.29
C PRO A 118 9.87 16.15 15.52
N ASN A 119 9.74 16.69 14.31
CA ASN A 119 8.53 16.54 13.49
C ASN A 119 8.13 15.07 13.24
N HIS A 120 9.09 14.16 13.11
CA HIS A 120 8.82 12.75 12.84
C HIS A 120 8.11 12.04 14.01
N ALA A 121 8.14 12.60 15.22
CA ALA A 121 7.49 12.02 16.40
C ALA A 121 5.97 12.23 16.41
N SER A 122 5.45 13.24 15.69
CA SER A 122 4.03 13.61 15.67
C SER A 122 3.45 13.71 14.26
N ALA A 123 4.25 13.46 13.23
CA ALA A 123 3.81 13.47 11.85
C ALA A 123 2.74 12.39 11.62
N PRO A 124 1.55 12.74 11.09
CA PRO A 124 0.51 11.76 10.90
C PRO A 124 0.82 10.86 9.70
N THR A 125 0.33 9.62 9.80
CA THR A 125 0.36 8.63 8.71
C THR A 125 -1.05 8.14 8.42
N MET A 126 -1.27 7.65 7.21
CA MET A 126 -2.47 6.92 6.81
C MET A 126 -2.09 5.51 6.40
N LEU A 127 -2.98 4.55 6.68
CA LEU A 127 -2.83 3.18 6.24
C LEU A 127 -3.42 3.02 4.84
N VAL A 128 -2.68 2.43 3.92
CA VAL A 128 -3.12 2.22 2.54
C VAL A 128 -2.80 0.80 2.08
N ALA A 129 -3.62 0.22 1.20
CA ALA A 129 -3.36 -1.06 0.54
C ALA A 129 -3.21 -0.88 -0.97
N PRO A 130 -2.12 -1.40 -1.59
CA PRO A 130 -1.86 -1.21 -3.01
C PRO A 130 -2.63 -2.15 -3.92
N TYR A 131 -3.04 -1.63 -5.08
CA TYR A 131 -3.56 -2.40 -6.21
C TYR A 131 -2.45 -2.84 -7.18
N TYR A 132 -2.60 -4.04 -7.73
CA TYR A 132 -1.75 -4.61 -8.76
C TYR A 132 -2.62 -5.01 -9.96
N GLY A 133 -2.29 -4.52 -11.15
CA GLY A 133 -2.96 -4.96 -12.37
C GLY A 133 -2.80 -6.48 -12.55
N ALA A 134 -3.91 -7.18 -12.78
CA ALA A 134 -3.96 -8.63 -12.91
C ALA A 134 -3.46 -9.11 -14.28
N GLU A 135 -3.63 -8.28 -15.31
CA GLU A 135 -3.45 -8.70 -16.70
C GLU A 135 -2.00 -8.84 -17.17
N LYS A 136 -1.81 -9.78 -18.10
CA LYS A 136 -0.59 -9.90 -18.88
C LYS A 136 -0.62 -8.89 -20.03
N THR A 137 0.42 -8.05 -20.10
CA THR A 137 0.61 -7.08 -21.19
C THR A 137 2.05 -7.18 -21.70
N ALA A 138 2.39 -6.48 -22.79
CA ALA A 138 3.77 -6.43 -23.27
C ALA A 138 4.78 -5.94 -22.21
N ARG A 139 4.33 -5.23 -21.17
CA ARG A 139 5.16 -4.67 -20.08
C ARG A 139 4.95 -5.37 -18.73
N ARG A 140 4.04 -6.34 -18.62
CA ARG A 140 3.67 -6.99 -17.35
C ARG A 140 3.46 -8.48 -17.57
N ALA A 141 4.10 -9.30 -16.74
CA ALA A 141 3.94 -10.76 -16.79
C ALA A 141 2.49 -11.20 -16.48
N GLY A 142 1.73 -10.39 -15.74
CA GLY A 142 0.38 -10.69 -15.29
C GLY A 142 0.36 -11.72 -14.15
N TYR A 143 -0.83 -12.00 -13.65
CA TYR A 143 -1.10 -13.11 -12.75
C TYR A 143 -1.55 -14.33 -13.56
N ASN A 144 -1.38 -15.52 -12.99
CA ASN A 144 -1.97 -16.72 -13.57
C ASN A 144 -3.51 -16.62 -13.47
N GLN A 145 -4.24 -16.88 -14.57
CA GLN A 145 -5.69 -16.70 -14.59
C GLN A 145 -6.41 -17.55 -13.53
N ALA A 146 -6.02 -18.81 -13.34
CA ALA A 146 -6.61 -19.67 -12.31
C ALA A 146 -6.38 -19.10 -10.90
N PHE A 147 -5.28 -18.38 -10.68
CA PHE A 147 -5.08 -17.67 -9.41
C PHE A 147 -5.98 -16.44 -9.28
N VAL A 148 -6.18 -15.69 -10.37
CA VAL A 148 -7.11 -14.56 -10.41
C VAL A 148 -8.54 -15.02 -10.12
N ASP A 149 -8.99 -16.11 -10.73
CA ASP A 149 -10.33 -16.68 -10.54
C ASP A 149 -10.55 -17.06 -9.06
N ARG A 150 -9.57 -17.74 -8.44
CA ARG A 150 -9.63 -18.11 -7.02
C ARG A 150 -9.62 -16.90 -6.07
N ILE A 151 -8.92 -15.82 -6.43
CA ILE A 151 -9.01 -14.54 -5.70
C ILE A 151 -10.43 -13.98 -5.82
N ARG A 152 -10.99 -13.97 -7.04
CA ARG A 152 -12.35 -13.48 -7.30
C ARG A 152 -13.39 -14.25 -6.49
N HIS A 153 -13.19 -15.56 -6.32
CA HIS A 153 -14.00 -16.47 -5.50
C HIS A 153 -13.69 -16.42 -3.99
N CYS A 154 -12.89 -15.44 -3.54
CA CYS A 154 -12.57 -15.21 -2.13
C CYS A 154 -11.89 -16.38 -1.43
N GLU A 155 -11.07 -17.14 -2.15
CA GLU A 155 -10.34 -18.24 -1.53
C GLU A 155 -9.19 -17.78 -0.62
N TYR A 156 -8.71 -16.56 -0.82
CA TYR A 156 -7.57 -15.99 -0.12
C TYR A 156 -7.93 -14.63 0.48
N PRO A 157 -8.05 -14.50 1.80
CA PRO A 157 -8.54 -13.26 2.43
C PRO A 157 -7.64 -12.04 2.17
N GLN A 158 -6.34 -12.26 1.98
CA GLN A 158 -5.37 -11.18 1.76
C GLN A 158 -5.42 -10.55 0.37
N TYR A 159 -6.18 -11.14 -0.56
CA TYR A 159 -6.35 -10.64 -1.91
C TYR A 159 -7.83 -10.30 -2.14
N LEU A 160 -8.07 -9.16 -2.80
CA LEU A 160 -9.40 -8.81 -3.28
C LEU A 160 -9.30 -8.44 -4.76
N TRP A 161 -10.10 -9.09 -5.59
CA TRP A 161 -10.20 -8.79 -7.02
C TRP A 161 -11.12 -7.58 -7.25
N ASP A 162 -10.76 -6.69 -8.18
CA ASP A 162 -11.53 -5.48 -8.46
C ASP A 162 -11.33 -4.96 -9.90
N LYS A 163 -12.26 -4.10 -10.33
CA LYS A 163 -12.11 -3.25 -11.51
C LYS A 163 -12.05 -1.79 -11.07
N LEU A 164 -10.90 -1.14 -11.27
CA LEU A 164 -10.72 0.24 -10.84
C LEU A 164 -11.38 1.20 -11.84
N PRO A 165 -11.95 2.33 -11.37
CA PRO A 165 -12.47 3.39 -12.22
C PRO A 165 -11.33 4.29 -12.72
N LEU A 166 -10.26 3.66 -13.20
CA LEU A 166 -9.04 4.30 -13.65
C LEU A 166 -8.57 3.65 -14.96
N ASP A 167 -7.91 4.44 -15.80
CA ASP A 167 -7.28 3.90 -17.01
C ASP A 167 -6.05 3.04 -16.65
N GLY A 168 -5.90 1.89 -17.33
CA GLY A 168 -4.61 1.18 -17.44
C GLY A 168 -4.56 -0.29 -17.00
N SER A 169 -5.59 -0.83 -16.38
CA SER A 169 -5.80 -2.28 -16.26
C SER A 169 -7.28 -2.59 -16.10
N ASP A 170 -7.77 -3.58 -16.85
CA ASP A 170 -9.18 -3.96 -16.79
C ASP A 170 -9.50 -4.69 -15.48
N GLU A 171 -8.52 -5.42 -14.94
CA GLU A 171 -8.60 -6.14 -13.68
C GLU A 171 -7.44 -5.77 -12.74
N SER A 172 -7.75 -5.60 -11.46
CA SER A 172 -6.82 -5.25 -10.40
C SER A 172 -6.99 -6.16 -9.19
N ILE A 173 -5.90 -6.36 -8.44
CA ILE A 173 -5.87 -7.12 -7.20
C ILE A 173 -5.39 -6.18 -6.10
N LEU A 174 -6.27 -5.90 -5.13
CA LEU A 174 -5.92 -5.25 -3.87
C LEU A 174 -5.16 -6.24 -2.99
N ARG A 175 -4.01 -5.80 -2.45
CA ARG A 175 -3.16 -6.59 -1.56
C ARG A 175 -3.26 -6.07 -0.13
N LEU A 176 -4.15 -6.67 0.65
CA LEU A 176 -4.35 -6.29 2.05
C LEU A 176 -3.12 -6.68 2.89
N ASP A 177 -2.45 -7.79 2.58
CA ASP A 177 -1.17 -8.17 3.18
C ASP A 177 -0.01 -7.22 2.87
N HIS A 178 -0.15 -6.36 1.87
CA HIS A 178 0.83 -5.32 1.55
C HIS A 178 0.41 -3.94 2.06
N MET A 179 -0.52 -3.88 3.02
CA MET A 179 -0.91 -2.62 3.64
C MET A 179 0.28 -1.96 4.35
N GLN A 180 0.37 -0.63 4.27
CA GLN A 180 1.49 0.11 4.80
C GLN A 180 1.10 1.53 5.21
N PRO A 181 1.79 2.11 6.21
CA PRO A 181 1.65 3.52 6.52
C PRO A 181 2.35 4.36 5.44
N ILE A 182 1.70 5.43 4.99
CA ILE A 182 2.32 6.51 4.22
C ILE A 182 2.11 7.85 4.93
N GLY A 183 3.01 8.81 4.72
CA GLY A 183 2.86 10.15 5.29
C GLY A 183 1.68 10.91 4.66
N CYS A 184 0.99 11.74 5.45
CA CYS A 184 -0.12 12.56 4.96
C CYS A 184 0.35 13.90 4.33
N HIS A 185 1.60 13.96 3.85
CA HIS A 185 2.13 15.11 3.13
C HIS A 185 1.66 15.09 1.66
N TYR A 186 1.47 16.26 1.04
CA TYR A 186 0.94 16.36 -0.33
C TYR A 186 1.85 15.72 -1.40
N ASN A 187 3.16 15.68 -1.16
CA ASN A 187 4.11 14.95 -2.04
C ASN A 187 4.07 13.43 -1.88
N SER A 188 3.36 12.91 -0.87
CA SER A 188 3.31 11.47 -0.59
C SER A 188 2.17 10.77 -1.34
N HIS A 189 1.16 11.50 -1.81
CA HIS A 189 0.00 10.93 -2.48
C HIS A 189 -0.74 11.93 -3.38
N ARG A 190 -1.57 11.41 -4.29
CA ARG A 190 -2.54 12.17 -5.08
C ARG A 190 -3.90 11.49 -4.99
N VAL A 191 -4.93 12.19 -4.55
CA VAL A 191 -6.30 11.64 -4.42
C VAL A 191 -6.98 11.60 -5.79
N CYS A 192 -7.71 10.52 -6.08
CA CYS A 192 -8.51 10.36 -7.29
C CYS A 192 -9.96 10.83 -7.06
N GLU A 193 -10.74 10.89 -8.14
CA GLU A 193 -12.16 11.29 -8.11
C GLU A 193 -13.12 10.16 -7.71
N PHE A 194 -12.61 9.12 -7.05
CA PHE A 194 -13.38 7.93 -6.71
C PHE A 194 -13.09 7.47 -5.30
N ARG A 195 -14.14 6.99 -4.62
CA ARG A 195 -14.06 6.27 -3.35
C ARG A 195 -15.00 5.06 -3.38
N LEU A 196 -14.76 4.10 -2.50
CA LEU A 196 -15.72 3.02 -2.28
C LEU A 196 -17.03 3.58 -1.71
N SER A 197 -18.14 2.95 -2.07
CA SER A 197 -19.40 3.13 -1.33
C SER A 197 -19.24 2.62 0.11
N ASP A 198 -20.15 3.02 0.99
CA ASP A 198 -20.10 2.57 2.38
C ASP A 198 -20.33 1.04 2.47
N GLU A 199 -21.26 0.48 1.68
CA GLU A 199 -21.48 -0.98 1.56
C GLU A 199 -20.21 -1.72 1.09
N ALA A 200 -19.52 -1.20 0.07
CA ALA A 200 -18.30 -1.81 -0.45
C ALA A 200 -17.15 -1.73 0.56
N LEU A 201 -17.08 -0.63 1.32
CA LEU A 201 -16.09 -0.45 2.37
C LEU A 201 -16.30 -1.46 3.51
N GLU A 202 -17.54 -1.78 3.88
CA GLU A 202 -17.85 -2.83 4.86
C GLU A 202 -17.35 -4.22 4.42
N ILE A 203 -17.44 -4.54 3.12
CA ILE A 203 -16.87 -5.77 2.56
C ILE A 203 -15.33 -5.75 2.65
N VAL A 204 -14.69 -4.64 2.30
CA VAL A 204 -13.23 -4.50 2.45
C VAL A 204 -12.81 -4.64 3.91
N ASP A 205 -13.57 -4.06 4.84
CA ASP A 205 -13.29 -4.14 6.28
C ASP A 205 -13.45 -5.57 6.79
N THR A 206 -14.45 -6.31 6.30
CA THR A 206 -14.61 -7.75 6.55
C THR A 206 -13.40 -8.53 6.05
N MET A 207 -12.95 -8.28 4.82
CA MET A 207 -11.78 -8.96 4.23
C MET A 207 -10.48 -8.63 4.98
N LEU A 208 -10.34 -7.38 5.44
CA LEU A 208 -9.24 -6.95 6.28
C LEU A 208 -9.27 -7.64 7.64
N ASP A 209 -10.44 -7.75 8.26
CA ASP A 209 -10.61 -8.45 9.53
C ASP A 209 -10.25 -9.92 9.40
N TRP A 210 -10.68 -10.56 8.31
CA TRP A 210 -10.33 -11.93 8.00
C TRP A 210 -8.82 -12.09 7.80
N THR A 211 -8.19 -11.18 7.05
CA THR A 211 -6.73 -11.19 6.84
C THR A 211 -5.96 -11.07 8.15
N LEU A 212 -6.41 -10.20 9.06
CA LEU A 212 -5.73 -9.93 10.32
C LEU A 212 -5.97 -10.99 11.40
N LYS A 213 -7.21 -11.48 11.51
CA LYS A 213 -7.62 -12.44 12.57
C LYS A 213 -7.59 -13.89 12.12
N GLY A 214 -7.49 -14.15 10.82
CA GLY A 214 -7.49 -15.50 10.23
C GLY A 214 -8.85 -16.19 10.21
N LYS A 215 -9.92 -15.55 10.70
CA LYS A 215 -11.29 -16.09 10.73
C LYS A 215 -12.35 -14.99 10.68
N LEU A 216 -13.52 -15.35 10.20
CA LEU A 216 -14.76 -14.58 10.30
C LEU A 216 -15.79 -15.35 11.14
N PRO A 217 -16.83 -14.68 11.66
CA PRO A 217 -17.97 -15.37 12.27
C PRO A 217 -18.63 -16.36 11.30
N ASP A 218 -19.12 -17.48 11.82
CA ASP A 218 -19.85 -18.46 11.02
C ASP A 218 -21.12 -17.82 10.42
N GLY A 219 -21.43 -18.17 9.16
CA GLY A 219 -22.59 -17.63 8.44
C GLY A 219 -22.45 -16.20 7.94
N HIS A 220 -21.25 -15.59 8.03
CA HIS A 220 -21.01 -14.28 7.43
C HIS A 220 -21.12 -14.34 5.89
N ASP A 221 -21.71 -13.32 5.27
CA ASP A 221 -22.02 -13.30 3.82
C ASP A 221 -20.81 -13.60 2.91
N VAL A 222 -19.62 -13.06 3.22
CA VAL A 222 -18.37 -13.38 2.51
C VAL A 222 -18.01 -14.88 2.57
N LEU A 223 -18.25 -15.56 3.70
CA LEU A 223 -18.01 -16.99 3.82
C LEU A 223 -19.06 -17.81 3.05
N GLU A 224 -20.32 -17.40 3.10
CA GLU A 224 -21.39 -18.03 2.31
C GLU A 224 -21.15 -17.85 0.81
N PHE A 225 -20.76 -16.65 0.37
CA PHE A 225 -20.34 -16.39 -1.01
C PHE A 225 -19.21 -17.33 -1.43
N ARG A 226 -18.14 -17.44 -0.63
CA ARG A 226 -17.03 -18.37 -0.91
C ARG A 226 -17.52 -19.83 -1.01
N ARG A 227 -18.44 -20.25 -0.15
CA ARG A 227 -19.01 -21.61 -0.18
C ARG A 227 -19.77 -21.84 -1.49
N MET A 228 -20.63 -20.89 -1.88
CA MET A 228 -21.36 -20.94 -3.14
C MET A 228 -20.42 -21.00 -4.35
N MET A 229 -19.33 -20.22 -4.35
CA MET A 229 -18.37 -20.25 -5.45
C MET A 229 -17.65 -21.59 -5.54
N LYS A 230 -17.28 -22.21 -4.42
CA LYS A 230 -16.69 -23.56 -4.41
C LYS A 230 -17.63 -24.66 -4.91
N GLU A 231 -18.94 -24.50 -4.68
CA GLU A 231 -19.95 -25.44 -5.17
C GLU A 231 -20.19 -25.26 -6.68
N ALA A 232 -20.15 -24.01 -7.18
CA ALA A 232 -20.35 -23.68 -8.59
C ALA A 232 -19.09 -23.94 -9.45
N PHE A 233 -17.90 -23.77 -8.89
CA PHE A 233 -16.60 -23.88 -9.55
C PHE A 233 -15.65 -24.83 -8.76
N PRO A 234 -15.84 -26.16 -8.88
CA PRO A 234 -15.05 -27.16 -8.15
C PRO A 234 -13.60 -27.31 -8.63
#